data_AF-A0A7T0BYS5-F1
#
_entry.id   AF-A0A7T0BYS5-F1
#
_cell.length_a   1.000
_cell.length_b   1.000
_cell.length_c   1.000
_cell.angle_alpha   90.00
_cell.angle_beta   90.00
_cell.angle_gamma   90.00
#
_symmetry.space_group_name_H-M   'P 1'
#
loop_
_entity.id
_entity.type
_entity.pdbx_description
1 polymer ?
#
loop_
_entity_poly.entity_id
_entity_poly.type
_entity_poly.pdbx_seq_one_letter_code
_entity_poly.pdbx_strand_id
1 'polypeptide(L)'
;MFATRKYIILIFLAALGTLSLLGEAIAFNLSLQIGQLNIGQVATGECQAPPPSIERFQTMSTGGLIGGFLMVFLGIILDSKKIKAVCWALAVIPFGVWGYANFLVDYDQIKKTIFNLDIRAEQTLSNIAEAQDRFKSEQDEYIKDLSKVKSHLAGAHGLDECVDILELNVSYEHWDASARHVSSPNIVKWDSTSGSSMKKG
;
A
#
# COMPACT_ATOMS: atom_id res chain seq x y z
N MET A 1 25.71 -43.64 -5.09
CA MET A 1 24.66 -43.09 -5.99
C MET A 1 23.45 -42.46 -5.28
N PHE A 2 23.19 -42.73 -3.99
CA PHE A 2 22.00 -42.17 -3.30
C PHE A 2 22.14 -40.71 -2.83
N ALA A 3 23.35 -40.23 -2.53
CA ALA A 3 23.57 -38.87 -2.04
C ALA A 3 23.27 -37.79 -3.11
N THR A 4 23.66 -38.04 -4.36
CA THR A 4 23.46 -37.10 -5.47
C THR A 4 21.99 -36.84 -5.80
N ARG A 5 21.10 -37.82 -5.60
CA ARG A 5 19.64 -37.65 -5.81
C ARG A 5 18.99 -36.73 -4.78
N LYS A 6 19.40 -36.81 -3.50
CA LYS A 6 18.87 -35.94 -2.43
C LYS A 6 19.23 -34.47 -2.65
N TYR A 7 20.46 -34.20 -3.10
CA TYR A 7 20.90 -32.84 -3.40
C TYR A 7 20.22 -32.25 -4.64
N ILE A 8 19.95 -33.06 -5.67
CA ILE A 8 19.20 -32.61 -6.85
C ILE A 8 17.78 -32.17 -6.47
N ILE A 9 17.09 -32.91 -5.59
CA ILE A 9 15.75 -32.56 -5.12
C ILE A 9 15.76 -31.26 -4.30
N LEU A 10 16.76 -31.07 -3.44
CA LEU A 10 16.93 -29.83 -2.65
C LEU A 10 17.22 -28.61 -3.53
N ILE A 11 18.04 -28.76 -4.57
CA ILE A 11 18.32 -27.70 -5.54
C ILE A 11 17.07 -27.41 -6.37
N PHE A 12 16.30 -28.42 -6.75
CA PHE A 12 15.05 -28.24 -7.50
C PHE A 12 13.99 -27.50 -6.67
N LEU A 13 13.86 -27.83 -5.38
CA LEU A 13 12.97 -27.13 -4.45
C LEU A 13 13.41 -25.67 -4.22
N ALA A 14 14.71 -25.44 -4.03
CA ALA A 14 15.25 -24.08 -3.90
C ALA A 14 15.07 -23.27 -5.20
N ALA A 15 15.31 -23.90 -6.35
CA ALA A 15 15.11 -23.28 -7.67
C ALA A 15 13.63 -22.95 -7.93
N LEU A 16 12.70 -23.83 -7.56
CA LEU A 16 11.26 -23.56 -7.63
C LEU A 16 10.86 -22.38 -6.75
N GLY A 17 11.38 -22.30 -5.52
CA GLY A 17 11.13 -21.17 -4.62
C GLY A 17 11.71 -19.85 -5.12
N THR A 18 12.88 -19.88 -5.77
CA THR A 18 13.41 -18.68 -6.43
C THR A 18 12.67 -18.32 -7.71
N LEU A 19 12.16 -19.31 -8.47
CA LEU A 19 11.36 -19.07 -9.68
C LEU A 19 9.98 -18.50 -9.35
N SER A 20 9.35 -18.89 -8.24
CA SER A 20 8.09 -18.29 -7.80
C SER A 20 8.29 -16.82 -7.40
N LEU A 21 9.36 -16.52 -6.66
CA LEU A 21 9.74 -15.14 -6.31
C LEU A 21 10.13 -14.29 -7.55
N LEU A 22 10.79 -14.89 -8.54
CA LEU A 22 11.08 -14.27 -9.84
C LEU A 22 9.81 -14.04 -10.67
N GLY A 23 8.88 -15.00 -10.67
CA GLY A 23 7.60 -14.88 -11.38
C GLY A 23 6.76 -13.74 -10.81
N GLU A 24 6.72 -13.60 -9.49
CA GLU A 24 6.11 -12.46 -8.81
C GLU A 24 6.87 -11.15 -9.12
N ALA A 25 8.20 -11.16 -9.14
CA ALA A 25 9.02 -9.99 -9.48
C ALA A 25 8.83 -9.49 -10.91
N ILE A 26 8.71 -10.39 -11.89
CA ILE A 26 8.53 -10.05 -13.32
C ILE A 26 7.10 -9.55 -13.57
N ALA A 27 6.09 -10.22 -13.00
CA ALA A 27 4.71 -9.73 -13.04
C ALA A 27 4.57 -8.36 -12.36
N PHE A 28 5.37 -8.11 -11.33
CA PHE A 28 5.44 -6.83 -10.64
C PHE A 28 6.11 -5.72 -11.46
N ASN A 29 7.24 -6.00 -12.14
CA ASN A 29 7.90 -5.04 -13.01
C ASN A 29 6.97 -4.59 -14.16
N LEU A 30 6.19 -5.53 -14.72
CA LEU A 30 5.18 -5.21 -15.73
C LEU A 30 4.03 -4.33 -15.18
N SER A 31 3.61 -4.54 -13.93
CA SER A 31 2.56 -3.73 -13.29
C SER A 31 3.07 -2.37 -12.79
N LEU A 32 4.35 -2.26 -12.44
CA LEU A 32 5.01 -1.00 -12.05
C LEU A 32 5.19 -0.07 -13.24
N GLN A 33 5.60 -0.61 -14.39
CA GLN A 33 5.75 0.15 -15.64
C GLN A 33 4.40 0.75 -16.08
N ILE A 34 3.30 0.00 -15.90
CA ILE A 34 1.94 0.47 -16.21
C ILE A 34 1.42 1.47 -15.17
N GLY A 35 1.79 1.31 -13.90
CA GLY A 35 1.41 2.23 -12.81
C GLY A 35 2.13 3.58 -12.87
N GLN A 36 3.42 3.61 -13.23
CA GLN A 36 4.20 4.84 -13.31
C GLN A 36 3.90 5.71 -14.54
N LEU A 37 3.40 5.13 -15.63
CA LEU A 37 2.98 5.86 -16.83
C LEU A 37 1.68 6.68 -16.63
N ASN A 38 0.91 6.43 -15.57
CA ASN A 38 -0.36 7.13 -15.30
C ASN A 38 -0.26 8.22 -14.21
N ILE A 39 0.90 8.44 -13.59
CA ILE A 39 1.05 9.39 -12.48
C ILE A 39 1.15 10.86 -12.98
N GLY A 40 1.24 11.07 -14.30
CA GLY A 40 1.50 12.40 -14.89
C GLY A 40 0.29 13.17 -15.45
N GLN A 41 -0.88 12.57 -15.58
CA GLN A 41 -2.02 13.21 -16.26
C GLN A 41 -3.34 12.70 -15.68
N VAL A 42 -3.72 13.17 -14.49
CA VAL A 42 -5.11 13.01 -14.04
C VAL A 42 -5.88 14.24 -14.51
N ALA A 43 -6.61 14.07 -15.61
CA ALA A 43 -7.60 15.02 -16.07
C ALA A 43 -8.68 15.19 -14.99
N THR A 44 -9.15 16.42 -14.81
CA THR A 44 -10.25 16.76 -13.90
C THR A 44 -11.47 15.90 -14.20
N GLY A 45 -11.73 14.87 -13.37
CA GLY A 45 -12.87 13.95 -13.49
C GLY A 45 -12.54 12.47 -13.27
N GLU A 46 -11.27 12.05 -13.30
CA GLU A 46 -10.89 10.66 -13.01
C GLU A 46 -10.10 10.58 -11.71
N CYS A 47 -10.47 9.68 -10.79
CA CYS A 47 -9.73 9.52 -9.54
C CYS A 47 -8.35 8.91 -9.80
N GLN A 48 -7.32 9.42 -9.11
CA GLN A 48 -5.93 8.98 -9.30
C GLN A 48 -5.80 7.46 -9.15
N ALA A 49 -5.01 6.78 -9.98
CA ALA A 49 -4.83 5.32 -9.83
C ALA A 49 -4.22 4.96 -8.45
N PRO A 50 -4.61 3.83 -7.84
CA PRO A 50 -4.08 3.40 -6.54
C PRO A 50 -2.55 3.25 -6.60
N PRO A 51 -1.80 3.88 -5.67
CA PRO A 51 -0.36 3.72 -5.63
C PRO A 51 -0.01 2.26 -5.29
N PRO A 52 1.14 1.76 -5.77
CA PRO A 52 1.58 0.41 -5.43
C PRO A 52 1.80 0.29 -3.91
N SER A 53 1.34 -0.82 -3.32
CA SER A 53 1.37 -0.97 -1.86
C SER A 53 2.78 -1.20 -1.33
N ILE A 54 3.14 -0.45 -0.29
CA ILE A 54 4.46 -0.52 0.38
C ILE A 54 4.74 -1.93 0.91
N GLU A 55 3.71 -2.63 1.39
CA GLU A 55 3.80 -3.98 1.93
C GLU A 55 4.34 -5.01 0.92
N ARG A 56 3.99 -4.87 -0.37
CA ARG A 56 4.47 -5.78 -1.42
C ARG A 56 5.95 -5.61 -1.67
N PHE A 57 6.45 -4.38 -1.66
CA PHE A 57 7.89 -4.11 -1.79
C PHE A 57 8.68 -4.59 -0.56
N GLN A 58 8.12 -4.43 0.64
CA GLN A 58 8.75 -4.93 1.86
C GLN A 58 8.84 -6.46 1.86
N THR A 59 7.80 -7.13 1.36
CA THR A 59 7.77 -8.60 1.19
C THR A 59 8.79 -9.05 0.15
N MET A 60 8.89 -8.35 -0.99
CA MET A 60 9.86 -8.63 -2.05
C MET A 60 11.31 -8.39 -1.59
N SER A 61 11.56 -7.32 -0.84
CA SER A 61 12.86 -7.02 -0.23
C SER A 61 13.24 -8.09 0.78
N THR A 62 12.36 -8.40 1.74
CA THR A 62 12.61 -9.39 2.79
C THR A 62 12.80 -10.80 2.19
N GLY A 63 11.93 -11.19 1.26
CA GLY A 63 11.99 -12.47 0.56
C GLY A 63 13.24 -12.61 -0.32
N GLY A 64 13.62 -11.54 -1.04
CA GLY A 64 14.85 -11.50 -1.81
C GLY A 64 16.09 -11.66 -0.93
N LEU A 65 16.13 -11.01 0.23
CA LEU A 65 17.26 -11.11 1.15
C LEU A 65 17.37 -12.51 1.77
N ILE A 66 16.25 -13.06 2.27
CA ILE A 66 16.20 -14.43 2.83
C ILE A 66 16.58 -15.47 1.77
N GLY A 67 15.96 -15.40 0.58
CA GLY A 67 16.23 -16.32 -0.52
C GLY A 67 17.69 -16.27 -0.98
N GLY A 68 18.26 -15.07 -1.08
CA GLY A 68 19.67 -14.87 -1.44
C GLY A 68 20.63 -15.51 -0.45
N PHE A 69 20.44 -15.27 0.85
CA PHE A 69 21.27 -15.88 1.88
C PHE A 69 21.14 -17.41 1.90
N LEU A 70 19.93 -17.95 1.76
CA LEU A 70 19.69 -19.39 1.74
C LEU A 70 20.44 -20.07 0.58
N MET A 71 20.44 -19.44 -0.60
CA MET A 71 21.19 -19.91 -1.77
C MET A 71 22.71 -19.90 -1.55
N VAL A 72 23.23 -18.85 -0.90
CA VAL A 72 24.66 -18.73 -0.57
C VAL A 72 25.07 -19.82 0.43
N PHE A 73 24.29 -20.02 1.50
CA PHE A 73 24.58 -21.05 2.51
C PHE A 73 24.50 -22.47 1.91
N LEU A 74 23.52 -22.75 1.05
CA LEU A 74 23.47 -24.01 0.28
C LEU A 74 24.75 -24.21 -0.55
N GLY A 75 25.21 -23.16 -1.23
CA GLY A 75 26.46 -23.20 -2.01
C GLY A 75 27.73 -23.42 -1.19
N ILE A 76 27.73 -23.08 0.11
CA ILE A 76 28.86 -23.34 1.02
C ILE A 76 28.83 -24.79 1.53
N ILE A 77 27.65 -25.31 1.87
CA ILE A 77 27.48 -26.67 2.41
C ILE A 77 27.67 -27.75 1.33
N LEU A 78 27.37 -27.43 0.07
CA LEU A 78 27.48 -28.37 -1.06
C LEU A 78 28.88 -28.36 -1.67
N ASP A 79 29.67 -29.41 -1.40
CA ASP A 79 31.08 -29.54 -1.84
C ASP A 79 31.25 -29.94 -3.33
N SER A 80 30.16 -29.97 -4.11
CA SER A 80 30.22 -30.29 -5.54
C SER A 80 30.52 -29.02 -6.35
N LYS A 81 31.67 -28.99 -7.04
CA LYS A 81 32.12 -27.84 -7.85
C LYS A 81 31.07 -27.32 -8.84
N LYS A 82 30.29 -28.22 -9.47
CA LYS A 82 29.23 -27.84 -10.44
C LYS A 82 28.01 -27.26 -9.76
N ILE A 83 27.57 -27.85 -8.65
CA ILE A 83 26.39 -27.41 -7.89
C ILE A 83 26.67 -26.07 -7.22
N LYS A 84 27.87 -25.91 -6.65
CA LYS A 84 28.35 -24.65 -6.09
C LYS A 84 28.27 -23.53 -7.12
N ALA A 85 28.83 -23.71 -8.31
CA ALA A 85 28.76 -22.69 -9.36
C ALA A 85 27.31 -22.28 -9.71
N VAL A 86 26.39 -23.24 -9.80
CA VAL A 86 24.97 -22.96 -10.06
C VAL A 86 24.31 -22.22 -8.91
N CYS A 87 24.53 -22.61 -7.65
CA CYS A 87 23.97 -21.92 -6.48
C CYS A 87 24.45 -20.47 -6.38
N TRP A 88 25.75 -20.21 -6.65
CA TRP A 88 26.29 -18.86 -6.64
C TRP A 88 25.74 -18.00 -7.78
N ALA A 89 25.60 -18.55 -8.98
CA ALA A 89 24.98 -17.84 -10.11
C ALA A 89 23.49 -17.52 -9.83
N LEU A 90 22.76 -18.48 -9.25
CA LEU A 90 21.34 -18.32 -8.94
C LEU A 90 21.10 -17.36 -7.75
N ALA A 91 22.07 -17.22 -6.83
CA ALA A 91 22.02 -16.27 -5.73
C ALA A 91 22.06 -14.80 -6.17
N VAL A 92 22.65 -14.50 -7.34
CA VAL A 92 22.71 -13.12 -7.87
C VAL A 92 21.32 -12.54 -8.09
N ILE A 93 20.36 -13.37 -8.47
CA ILE A 93 19.00 -12.93 -8.80
C ILE A 93 18.23 -12.38 -7.59
N PRO A 94 18.09 -13.11 -6.46
CA PRO A 94 17.42 -12.58 -5.28
C PRO A 94 18.13 -11.36 -4.67
N PHE A 95 19.47 -11.27 -4.76
CA PHE A 95 20.19 -10.05 -4.39
C PHE A 95 19.93 -8.88 -5.35
N GLY A 96 19.78 -9.15 -6.65
CA GLY A 96 19.38 -8.14 -7.64
C GLY A 96 17.96 -7.62 -7.39
N VAL A 97 17.02 -8.50 -7.04
CA VAL A 97 15.65 -8.14 -6.63
C VAL A 97 15.66 -7.29 -5.37
N TRP A 98 16.44 -7.67 -4.36
CA TRP A 98 16.61 -6.88 -3.15
C TRP A 98 17.23 -5.50 -3.45
N GLY A 99 18.27 -5.46 -4.28
CA GLY A 99 18.91 -4.21 -4.71
C GLY A 99 17.95 -3.29 -5.46
N TYR A 100 17.19 -3.83 -6.41
CA TYR A 100 16.14 -3.09 -7.10
C TYR A 100 15.11 -2.50 -6.13
N ALA A 101 14.60 -3.34 -5.23
CA ALA A 101 13.58 -2.93 -4.27
C ALA A 101 14.09 -1.83 -3.33
N ASN A 102 15.37 -1.76 -2.96
CA ASN A 102 15.87 -0.77 -1.99
C ASN A 102 16.50 0.48 -2.64
N PHE A 103 17.04 0.37 -3.85
CA PHE A 103 17.76 1.47 -4.50
C PHE A 103 17.00 2.12 -5.66
N LEU A 104 16.10 1.41 -6.34
CA LEU A 104 15.36 1.94 -7.49
C LEU A 104 13.92 2.33 -7.15
N VAL A 105 13.37 1.79 -6.06
CA VAL A 105 12.03 2.15 -5.58
C VAL A 105 12.13 3.32 -4.62
N ASP A 106 11.56 4.46 -5.00
CA ASP A 106 11.43 5.62 -4.13
C ASP A 106 10.23 5.44 -3.18
N TYR A 107 10.48 4.78 -2.05
CA TYR A 107 9.47 4.59 -1.00
C TYR A 107 8.95 5.91 -0.43
N ASP A 108 9.76 6.97 -0.45
CA ASP A 108 9.38 8.25 0.10
C ASP A 108 8.35 8.94 -0.80
N GLN A 109 8.49 8.83 -2.12
CA GLN A 109 7.46 9.29 -3.06
C GLN A 109 6.15 8.51 -2.92
N ILE A 110 6.21 7.19 -2.74
CA ILE A 110 5.00 6.36 -2.53
C ILE A 110 4.30 6.77 -1.23
N LYS A 111 5.06 6.93 -0.12
CA LYS A 111 4.52 7.38 1.17
C LYS A 111 3.91 8.78 1.07
N LYS A 112 4.59 9.72 0.44
CA LYS A 112 4.07 11.09 0.21
C LYS A 112 2.78 11.06 -0.59
N THR A 113 2.69 10.19 -1.59
CA THR A 113 1.48 10.05 -2.41
C THR A 113 0.32 9.53 -1.56
N ILE A 114 0.51 8.43 -0.82
CA ILE A 114 -0.51 7.88 0.08
C ILE A 114 -0.93 8.93 1.12
N PHE A 115 0.04 9.62 1.72
CA PHE A 115 -0.24 10.68 2.69
C PHE A 115 -1.06 11.83 2.09
N ASN A 116 -0.76 12.26 0.85
CA ASN A 116 -1.56 13.28 0.17
C ASN A 116 -2.99 12.83 -0.12
N LEU A 117 -3.20 11.54 -0.44
CA LEU A 117 -4.53 10.97 -0.61
C LEU A 117 -5.30 10.93 0.72
N ASP A 118 -4.61 10.58 1.80
CA ASP A 118 -5.18 10.58 3.14
C ASP A 118 -5.54 12.00 3.61
N ILE A 119 -4.73 13.01 3.27
CA ILE A 119 -5.07 14.44 3.51
C ILE A 119 -6.38 14.81 2.83
N ARG A 120 -6.66 14.35 1.60
CA ARG A 120 -7.93 14.67 0.92
C ARG A 120 -9.13 14.07 1.66
N ALA A 121 -8.97 12.85 2.17
CA ALA A 121 -9.98 12.22 3.01
C ALA A 121 -10.17 12.99 4.33
N GLU A 122 -9.08 13.43 4.96
CA GLU A 122 -9.12 14.28 6.15
C GLU A 122 -9.79 15.64 5.90
N GLN A 123 -9.47 16.31 4.80
CA GLN A 123 -10.11 17.57 4.40
C GLN A 123 -11.62 17.40 4.23
N THR A 124 -12.04 16.29 3.62
CA THR A 124 -13.45 15.95 3.49
C THR A 124 -14.13 15.75 4.85
N LEU A 125 -13.47 15.03 5.77
CA LEU A 125 -13.96 14.85 7.15
C LEU A 125 -13.99 16.18 7.93
N SER A 126 -13.02 17.06 7.72
CA SER A 126 -13.00 18.40 8.33
C SER A 126 -14.15 19.26 7.81
N ASN A 127 -14.49 19.18 6.52
CA ASN A 127 -15.64 19.88 5.96
C ASN A 127 -16.95 19.34 6.56
N ILE A 128 -17.06 18.02 6.75
CA ILE A 128 -18.19 17.41 7.46
C ILE A 128 -18.26 17.94 8.90
N ALA A 129 -17.13 18.04 9.59
CA ALA A 129 -17.09 18.56 10.95
C ALA A 129 -17.61 19.99 11.04
N GLU A 130 -17.18 20.86 10.13
CA GLU A 130 -17.69 22.22 10.05
C GLU A 130 -19.20 22.25 9.79
N ALA A 131 -19.72 21.40 8.89
CA ALA A 131 -21.15 21.31 8.62
C ALA A 131 -21.95 20.80 9.83
N GLN A 132 -21.40 19.83 10.58
CA GLN A 132 -22.00 19.32 11.81
C GLN A 132 -22.06 20.39 12.90
N ASP A 133 -20.99 21.16 13.09
CA ASP A 133 -20.93 22.21 14.10
C ASP A 133 -21.90 23.36 13.77
N ARG A 134 -21.99 23.77 12.50
CA ARG A 134 -22.98 24.74 12.04
C ARG A 134 -24.40 24.24 12.28
N PHE A 135 -24.71 23.01 11.88
CA PHE A 135 -26.05 22.45 12.03
C PHE A 135 -26.44 22.29 13.50
N LYS A 136 -25.52 21.85 14.37
CA LYS A 136 -25.75 21.79 15.81
C LYS A 136 -26.01 23.17 16.40
N SER A 137 -25.31 24.20 15.97
CA SER A 137 -25.56 25.57 16.46
C SER A 137 -26.94 26.11 16.09
N GLU A 138 -27.53 25.62 14.99
CA GLU A 138 -28.84 26.05 14.50
C GLU A 138 -30.01 25.20 15.02
N GLN A 139 -29.79 23.89 15.20
CA GLN A 139 -30.86 22.90 15.47
C GLN A 139 -30.66 22.13 16.78
N ASP A 140 -29.58 22.41 17.54
CA ASP A 140 -29.18 21.75 18.79
C ASP A 140 -28.99 20.22 18.69
N GLU A 141 -28.95 19.67 17.48
CA GLU A 141 -28.73 18.24 17.20
C GLU A 141 -27.72 18.05 16.06
N TYR A 142 -27.05 16.90 16.04
CA TYR A 142 -26.16 16.49 14.94
C TYR A 142 -26.93 15.81 13.79
N ILE A 143 -26.41 15.94 12.56
CA ILE A 143 -27.00 15.30 11.37
C ILE A 143 -26.67 13.81 11.38
N LYS A 144 -27.70 12.96 11.60
CA LYS A 144 -27.57 11.50 11.66
C LYS A 144 -27.47 10.81 10.30
N ASP A 145 -28.01 11.42 9.25
CA ASP A 145 -28.05 10.83 7.91
C ASP A 145 -26.90 11.35 7.03
N LEU A 146 -26.07 10.42 6.57
CA LEU A 146 -24.95 10.69 5.67
C LEU A 146 -25.41 11.38 4.38
N SER A 147 -26.58 11.03 3.86
CA SER A 147 -27.14 11.62 2.62
C SER A 147 -27.46 13.10 2.83
N LYS A 148 -27.97 13.44 4.02
CA LYS A 148 -28.28 14.81 4.40
C LYS A 148 -26.99 15.62 4.59
N VAL A 149 -25.99 15.06 5.28
CA VAL A 149 -24.65 15.66 5.39
C VAL A 149 -24.07 15.97 4.00
N LYS A 150 -24.12 15.00 3.08
CA LYS A 150 -23.64 15.18 1.70
C LYS A 150 -24.37 16.31 0.97
N SER A 151 -25.70 16.41 1.10
CA SER A 151 -26.46 17.50 0.50
C SER A 151 -26.12 18.88 1.05
N HIS A 152 -25.79 18.99 2.34
CA HIS A 152 -25.36 20.26 2.96
C HIS A 152 -23.96 20.68 2.49
N LEU A 153 -23.10 19.72 2.18
CA LEU A 153 -21.73 19.97 1.72
C LEU A 153 -21.61 20.28 0.23
N ALA A 154 -22.52 19.74 -0.58
CA ALA A 154 -22.55 19.93 -2.03
C ALA A 154 -22.70 21.42 -2.45
N GLY A 155 -23.21 22.28 -1.56
CA GLY A 155 -23.42 23.71 -1.85
C GLY A 155 -22.35 24.67 -1.31
N ALA A 156 -21.50 24.26 -0.37
CA ALA A 156 -20.66 25.19 0.40
C ALA A 156 -19.14 24.97 0.24
N HIS A 157 -18.67 23.72 0.22
CA HIS A 157 -17.23 23.42 0.13
C HIS A 157 -16.85 22.21 -0.74
N GLY A 158 -17.83 21.51 -1.30
CA GLY A 158 -17.58 20.39 -2.22
C GLY A 158 -17.01 19.16 -1.51
N LEU A 159 -17.68 18.02 -1.65
CA LEU A 159 -17.07 16.73 -1.34
C LEU A 159 -16.12 16.39 -2.49
N ASP A 160 -14.90 15.95 -2.17
CA ASP A 160 -14.03 15.36 -3.19
C ASP A 160 -14.72 14.08 -3.68
N GLU A 161 -15.05 14.03 -4.98
CA GLU A 161 -15.72 12.88 -5.61
C GLU A 161 -14.90 11.59 -5.51
N CYS A 162 -13.60 11.71 -5.23
CA CYS A 162 -12.68 10.61 -5.04
C CYS A 162 -12.54 10.16 -3.58
N VAL A 163 -13.36 10.71 -2.67
CA VAL A 163 -13.38 10.34 -1.26
C VAL A 163 -14.73 9.73 -0.89
N ASP A 164 -14.70 8.46 -0.50
CA ASP A 164 -15.85 7.75 0.02
C ASP A 164 -15.94 7.89 1.53
N ILE A 165 -17.07 8.39 2.01
CA ILE A 165 -17.43 8.35 3.43
C ILE A 165 -18.01 6.97 3.71
N LEU A 166 -17.32 6.18 4.53
CA LEU A 166 -17.65 4.79 4.81
C LEU A 166 -18.68 4.67 5.92
N GLU A 167 -18.47 5.41 7.02
CA GLU A 167 -19.31 5.34 8.21
C GLU A 167 -19.52 6.73 8.80
N LEU A 168 -20.71 6.95 9.35
CA LEU A 168 -21.08 8.13 10.13
C LEU A 168 -21.93 7.63 11.30
N ASN A 169 -21.43 7.76 12.51
CA ASN A 169 -22.11 7.38 13.72
C ASN A 169 -22.29 8.61 14.61
N VAL A 170 -23.52 8.83 15.05
CA VAL A 170 -23.95 10.10 15.62
C VAL A 170 -24.76 9.83 16.87
N SER A 171 -24.20 10.27 17.99
CA SER A 171 -24.84 10.31 19.30
C SER A 171 -25.29 11.75 19.62
N TYR A 172 -25.99 11.93 20.73
CA TYR A 172 -26.44 13.26 21.16
C TYR A 172 -25.27 14.20 21.51
N GLU A 173 -24.22 13.66 22.16
CA GLU A 173 -23.09 14.46 22.66
C GLU A 173 -21.84 14.35 21.78
N HIS A 174 -21.72 13.31 20.95
CA HIS A 174 -20.55 13.04 20.12
C HIS A 174 -20.96 12.51 18.74
N TRP A 175 -20.09 12.70 17.76
CA TRP A 175 -20.17 11.97 16.49
C TRP A 175 -18.79 11.48 16.06
N ASP A 176 -18.78 10.43 15.26
CA ASP A 176 -17.61 9.87 14.61
C ASP A 176 -17.91 9.58 13.13
N ALA A 177 -16.90 9.72 12.29
CA ALA A 177 -17.00 9.38 10.88
C ALA A 177 -15.70 8.77 10.37
N SER A 178 -15.81 7.97 9.31
CA SER A 178 -14.65 7.46 8.61
C SER A 178 -14.76 7.69 7.11
N ALA A 179 -13.65 8.07 6.51
CA ALA A 179 -13.55 8.30 5.08
C ALA A 179 -12.27 7.67 4.50
N ARG A 180 -12.33 7.34 3.22
CA ARG A 180 -11.22 6.78 2.47
C ARG A 180 -11.20 7.39 1.08
N HIS A 181 -10.03 7.80 0.62
CA HIS A 181 -9.84 8.10 -0.80
C HIS A 181 -9.89 6.78 -1.60
N VAL A 182 -10.61 6.71 -2.72
CA VAL A 182 -10.84 5.47 -3.50
C VAL A 182 -9.55 4.70 -3.84
N SER A 183 -8.46 5.45 -3.96
CA SER A 183 -7.13 4.97 -4.32
C SER A 183 -6.21 4.74 -3.12
N SER A 184 -6.55 5.23 -1.92
CA SER A 184 -5.74 5.04 -0.71
C SER A 184 -6.06 3.70 -0.05
N PRO A 185 -5.04 2.95 0.41
CA PRO A 185 -5.27 1.75 1.22
C PRO A 185 -5.73 2.09 2.64
N ASN A 186 -5.55 3.32 3.12
CA ASN A 186 -5.81 3.70 4.50
C ASN A 186 -7.25 4.20 4.70
N ILE A 187 -7.76 4.08 5.92
CA ILE A 187 -9.02 4.71 6.36
C ILE A 187 -8.65 5.81 7.34
N VAL A 188 -9.13 7.02 7.07
CA VAL A 188 -9.03 8.15 8.00
C VAL A 188 -10.30 8.18 8.83
N LYS A 189 -10.15 8.33 10.15
CA LYS A 189 -11.26 8.47 11.09
C LYS A 189 -11.27 9.89 11.65
N TRP A 190 -12.45 10.38 11.98
CA TRP A 190 -12.66 11.65 12.65
C TRP A 190 -13.57 11.43 13.83
N ASP A 191 -13.19 11.97 14.98
CA ASP A 191 -14.00 11.97 16.19
C ASP A 191 -14.20 13.43 16.62
N SER A 192 -15.46 13.80 16.88
CA SER A 192 -15.83 15.14 17.37
C SER A 192 -15.07 15.60 18.62
N THR A 193 -14.59 14.66 19.46
CA THR A 193 -13.93 14.96 20.73
C THR A 193 -12.41 15.05 20.62
N SER A 194 -11.80 14.28 19.71
CA SER A 194 -10.35 14.14 19.59
C SER A 194 -9.78 14.59 18.24
N GLY A 195 -10.65 14.90 17.27
CA GLY A 195 -10.31 15.32 15.92
C GLY A 195 -9.96 14.16 14.99
N SER A 196 -9.14 14.45 13.99
CA SER A 196 -8.69 13.47 13.00
C SER A 196 -7.75 12.42 13.59
N SER A 197 -7.91 11.16 13.16
CA SER A 197 -6.99 10.07 13.49
C SER A 197 -5.67 10.14 12.72
N MET A 198 -5.54 11.05 11.74
CA MET A 198 -4.26 11.32 11.11
C MET A 198 -3.33 11.98 12.13
N LYS A 199 -2.41 11.20 12.65
CA LYS A 199 -1.25 11.76 13.35
C LYS A 199 -0.40 12.46 12.29
N LYS A 200 -0.13 13.76 12.47
CA LYS A 200 0.91 14.47 11.73
C LYS A 200 2.22 13.70 11.92
N GLY A 201 2.59 12.92 10.92
CA GLY A 201 3.85 12.18 10.85
C GLY A 201 4.97 13.09 10.42
#